data_AF-A0A7R9UPL2-F1
#
_entry.id   AF-A0A7R9UPL2-F1
#
_cell.length_a   1.000
_cell.length_b   1.000
_cell.length_c   1.000
_cell.angle_alpha   90.00
_cell.angle_beta   90.00
_cell.angle_gamma   90.00
#
_symmetry.space_group_name_H-M   'P 1'
#
loop_
_entity.id
_entity.type
_entity.pdbx_description
1 polymer ?
#
loop_
_entity_poly.entity_id
_entity_poly.type
_entity_poly.pdbx_seq_one_letter_code
_entity_poly.pdbx_strand_id
1 'polypeptide(L)'
;DKANSEIRKQIAMQFARADGLYRPPAADLMADDFVFLGGIIGPLNRRDYLNTVGSFEVYNSFPDLQLDVGEFSQDPNDPDRFWSIIRVSGTHLAPQSLGSVLPAIPVTRNRLQPGPQAVSVTFDAKNKVRLYTGGYVADRREGNTGGLGAFFAVLKAINFPVPPPEAFALIRIPFEAVKDVPKSSSHADDLPGKYKALGRTYGLRTAEAWSYDRFSTSPKAAPKQTASTGTAAAMQARSAPTTAPQPMP
;
A
#
# COMPACT_ATOMS: atom_id res chain seq x y z
N ASP A 1 0.23 29.47 4.87
CA ASP A 1 0.33 29.39 6.33
C ASP A 1 1.31 28.27 6.69
N LYS A 2 2.38 28.58 7.44
CA LYS A 2 3.42 27.61 7.82
C LYS A 2 2.89 26.52 8.75
N ALA A 3 1.93 26.83 9.62
CA ALA A 3 1.37 25.87 10.56
C ALA A 3 0.58 24.76 9.81
N ASN A 4 -0.27 25.15 8.86
CA ASN A 4 -0.96 24.20 7.99
C ASN A 4 -0.01 23.36 7.14
N SER A 5 1.10 23.92 6.68
CA SER A 5 2.11 23.14 5.95
C SER A 5 2.74 22.05 6.82
N GLU A 6 3.02 22.32 8.08
CA GLU A 6 3.65 21.35 8.98
C GLU A 6 2.70 20.21 9.34
N ILE A 7 1.43 20.55 9.64
CA ILE A 7 0.37 19.55 9.86
C ILE A 7 0.24 18.64 8.62
N ARG A 8 0.22 19.21 7.42
CA ARG A 8 0.10 18.43 6.18
C ARG A 8 1.31 17.53 5.92
N LYS A 9 2.53 17.93 6.28
CA LYS A 9 3.70 17.05 6.23
C LYS A 9 3.54 15.85 7.17
N GLN A 10 3.03 16.07 8.38
CA GLN A 10 2.77 14.99 9.34
C GLN A 10 1.71 14.03 8.83
N ILE A 11 0.61 14.54 8.28
CA ILE A 11 -0.44 13.71 7.66
C ILE A 11 0.11 12.95 6.44
N ALA A 12 0.93 13.59 5.60
CA ALA A 12 1.54 12.94 4.44
C ALA A 12 2.47 11.79 4.85
N MET A 13 3.28 12.00 5.88
CA MET A 13 4.14 10.98 6.49
C MET A 13 3.31 9.81 7.05
N GLN A 14 2.24 10.12 7.79
CA GLN A 14 1.33 9.10 8.34
C GLN A 14 0.69 8.29 7.21
N PHE A 15 0.20 8.96 6.17
CA PHE A 15 -0.45 8.32 5.02
C PHE A 15 0.52 7.42 4.25
N ALA A 16 1.73 7.89 3.94
CA ALA A 16 2.72 7.11 3.19
C ALA A 16 3.23 5.88 3.96
N ARG A 17 3.21 5.90 5.29
CA ARG A 17 3.51 4.73 6.14
C ARG A 17 2.37 3.72 6.20
N ALA A 18 1.17 4.10 5.77
CA ALA A 18 -0.05 3.32 5.81
C ALA A 18 -0.81 3.47 4.47
N ASP A 19 -0.09 3.25 3.37
CA ASP A 19 -0.60 3.51 2.02
C ASP A 19 -1.62 2.45 1.56
N GLY A 20 -1.62 1.25 2.15
CA GLY A 20 -2.46 0.12 1.76
C GLY A 20 -1.71 -0.99 1.03
N LEU A 21 -0.53 -0.71 0.47
CA LEU A 21 0.27 -1.71 -0.25
C LEU A 21 1.21 -2.42 0.73
N TYR A 22 2.08 -1.65 1.39
CA TYR A 22 3.11 -2.19 2.28
C TYR A 22 2.70 -2.25 3.74
N ARG A 23 1.57 -1.61 4.09
CA ARG A 23 0.92 -1.63 5.40
C ARG A 23 -0.60 -1.44 5.20
N PRO A 24 -1.45 -1.79 6.19
CA PRO A 24 -2.88 -1.51 6.12
C PRO A 24 -3.17 -0.02 5.84
N PRO A 25 -4.21 0.32 5.06
CA PRO A 25 -4.45 1.68 4.61
C PRO A 25 -5.00 2.59 5.71
N ALA A 26 -4.49 3.82 5.79
CA ALA A 26 -5.09 4.93 6.55
C ALA A 26 -6.27 5.54 5.78
N ALA A 27 -7.33 4.74 5.58
CA ALA A 27 -8.48 5.08 4.75
C ALA A 27 -9.28 6.29 5.27
N ASP A 28 -9.17 6.60 6.56
CA ASP A 28 -9.78 7.76 7.21
C ASP A 28 -9.10 9.07 6.82
N LEU A 29 -7.85 9.05 6.36
CA LEU A 29 -7.12 10.22 5.87
C LEU A 29 -7.47 10.58 4.41
N MET A 30 -8.11 9.68 3.67
CA MET A 30 -8.48 9.90 2.27
C MET A 30 -9.72 10.79 2.14
N ALA A 31 -9.69 11.72 1.19
CA ALA A 31 -10.84 12.52 0.80
C ALA A 31 -11.88 11.66 0.05
N ASP A 32 -13.13 12.12 -0.01
CA ASP A 32 -14.20 11.43 -0.74
C ASP A 32 -13.89 11.32 -2.24
N ASP A 33 -13.21 12.32 -2.80
CA ASP A 33 -12.79 12.39 -4.20
C ASP A 33 -11.33 11.92 -4.41
N PHE A 34 -10.80 11.11 -3.49
CA PHE A 34 -9.42 10.59 -3.58
C PHE A 34 -9.17 9.87 -4.91
N VAL A 35 -7.99 10.12 -5.47
CA VAL A 35 -7.43 9.40 -6.62
C VAL A 35 -6.02 8.92 -6.33
N PHE A 36 -5.70 7.71 -6.80
CA PHE A 36 -4.33 7.20 -6.86
C PHE A 36 -3.81 7.18 -8.30
N LEU A 37 -2.56 7.58 -8.50
CA LEU A 37 -1.83 7.51 -9.77
C LEU A 37 -0.46 6.86 -9.58
N GLY A 38 -0.29 5.64 -10.09
CA GLY A 38 1.00 5.00 -10.24
C GLY A 38 1.51 5.00 -11.68
N GLY A 39 2.76 4.57 -11.85
CA GLY A 39 3.39 4.55 -13.18
C GLY A 39 2.75 3.56 -14.18
N ILE A 40 2.07 2.52 -13.68
CA ILE A 40 1.37 1.50 -14.49
C ILE A 40 -0.11 1.39 -14.10
N ILE A 41 -0.40 1.46 -12.81
CA ILE A 41 -1.76 1.35 -12.24
C ILE A 41 -2.28 2.74 -11.94
N GLY A 42 -3.52 3.03 -12.37
CA GLY A 42 -4.18 4.30 -12.14
C GLY A 42 -4.75 4.91 -13.42
N PRO A 43 -5.60 5.94 -13.30
CA PRO A 43 -6.17 6.46 -12.06
C PRO A 43 -7.08 5.44 -11.37
N LEU A 44 -7.03 5.37 -10.02
CA LEU A 44 -7.99 4.63 -9.21
C LEU A 44 -8.69 5.59 -8.26
N ASN A 45 -10.02 5.58 -8.19
CA ASN A 45 -10.76 6.26 -7.13
C ASN A 45 -10.54 5.57 -5.76
N ARG A 46 -11.03 6.18 -4.69
CA ARG A 46 -10.89 5.67 -3.31
C ARG A 46 -11.24 4.19 -3.17
N ARG A 47 -12.42 3.77 -3.64
CA ARG A 47 -12.91 2.41 -3.45
C ARG A 47 -12.13 1.40 -4.29
N ASP A 48 -11.85 1.71 -5.56
CA ASP A 48 -11.03 0.84 -6.39
C ASP A 48 -9.60 0.73 -5.88
N TYR A 49 -9.01 1.82 -5.37
CA TYR A 49 -7.69 1.81 -4.74
C TYR A 49 -7.64 0.88 -3.54
N LEU A 50 -8.54 1.09 -2.57
CA LEU A 50 -8.60 0.33 -1.33
C LEU A 50 -8.83 -1.16 -1.59
N ASN A 51 -9.74 -1.51 -2.51
CA ASN A 51 -10.01 -2.90 -2.83
C ASN A 51 -8.93 -3.54 -3.72
N THR A 52 -8.31 -2.80 -4.63
CA THR A 52 -7.21 -3.30 -5.48
C THR A 52 -5.93 -3.45 -4.66
N VAL A 53 -5.39 -2.35 -4.17
CA VAL A 53 -4.07 -2.32 -3.51
C VAL A 53 -4.11 -3.07 -2.19
N GLY A 54 -5.18 -2.90 -1.41
CA GLY A 54 -5.36 -3.59 -0.14
C GLY A 54 -5.63 -5.09 -0.27
N SER A 55 -5.91 -5.62 -1.47
CA SER A 55 -6.09 -7.07 -1.68
C SER A 55 -4.77 -7.84 -1.83
N PHE A 56 -3.68 -7.14 -2.11
CA PHE A 56 -2.36 -7.74 -2.23
C PHE A 56 -1.77 -8.10 -0.86
N GLU A 57 -2.10 -7.34 0.19
CA GLU A 57 -1.66 -7.62 1.57
C GLU A 57 -0.17 -7.95 1.70
N VAL A 58 0.71 -7.19 1.03
CA VAL A 58 2.16 -7.49 0.96
C VAL A 58 2.77 -7.64 2.35
N TYR A 59 2.28 -6.87 3.33
CA TYR A 59 2.71 -6.95 4.73
C TYR A 59 2.47 -8.33 5.39
N ASN A 60 1.53 -9.14 4.90
CA ASN A 60 1.30 -10.49 5.40
C ASN A 60 2.35 -11.47 4.82
N SER A 61 2.77 -11.25 3.58
CA SER A 61 3.71 -12.13 2.85
C SER A 61 5.17 -11.83 3.17
N PHE A 62 5.44 -10.63 3.68
CA PHE A 62 6.75 -10.13 4.10
C PHE A 62 6.70 -9.69 5.58
N PRO A 63 6.73 -10.62 6.55
CA PRO A 63 6.56 -10.30 7.98
C PRO A 63 7.73 -9.47 8.56
N ASP A 64 8.89 -9.46 7.90
CA ASP A 64 10.07 -8.65 8.20
C ASP A 64 10.12 -7.34 7.37
N LEU A 65 8.99 -6.92 6.76
CA LEU A 65 8.95 -5.75 5.89
C LEU A 65 9.30 -4.45 6.64
N GLN A 66 10.32 -3.78 6.13
CA GLN A 66 10.74 -2.45 6.51
C GLN A 66 10.31 -1.44 5.44
N LEU A 67 9.70 -0.35 5.89
CA LEU A 67 9.28 0.77 5.05
C LEU A 67 9.83 2.06 5.65
N ASP A 68 10.85 2.60 5.01
CA ASP A 68 11.44 3.88 5.36
C ASP A 68 10.81 4.96 4.48
N VAL A 69 10.25 5.97 5.14
CA VAL A 69 9.62 7.12 4.48
C VAL A 69 10.45 8.35 4.81
N GLY A 70 11.03 8.97 3.78
CA GLY A 70 11.79 10.20 3.92
C GLY A 70 10.91 11.39 4.32
N GLU A 71 11.54 12.49 4.70
CA GLU A 71 10.82 13.72 5.02
C GLU A 71 10.04 14.25 3.81
N PHE A 72 8.84 14.77 4.07
CA PHE A 72 8.03 15.40 3.05
C PHE A 72 8.43 16.86 2.85
N SER A 73 8.72 17.21 1.61
CA SER A 73 8.94 18.59 1.15
C SER A 73 7.70 19.11 0.43
N GLN A 74 7.34 20.37 0.65
CA GLN A 74 6.23 20.99 -0.08
C GLN A 74 6.64 21.24 -1.54
N ASP A 75 5.74 20.98 -2.48
CA ASP A 75 5.94 21.32 -3.88
C ASP A 75 6.00 22.86 -4.03
N PRO A 76 6.99 23.41 -4.73
CA PRO A 76 7.12 24.86 -4.90
C PRO A 76 6.01 25.49 -5.75
N ASN A 77 5.31 24.70 -6.57
CA ASN A 77 4.29 25.17 -7.50
C ASN A 77 2.86 24.75 -7.11
N ASP A 78 2.71 23.77 -6.21
CA ASP A 78 1.41 23.32 -5.68
C ASP A 78 1.47 23.30 -4.14
N PRO A 79 0.92 24.32 -3.45
CA PRO A 79 1.01 24.42 -1.99
C PRO A 79 0.24 23.32 -1.25
N ASP A 80 -0.63 22.58 -1.94
CA ASP A 80 -1.35 21.45 -1.36
C ASP A 80 -0.60 20.13 -1.57
N ARG A 81 0.49 20.11 -2.34
CA ARG A 81 1.25 18.90 -2.68
C ARG A 81 2.56 18.81 -1.93
N PHE A 82 2.88 17.59 -1.50
CA PHE A 82 4.11 17.26 -0.79
C PHE A 82 4.76 16.02 -1.39
N TRP A 83 6.09 16.04 -1.53
CA TRP A 83 6.91 14.98 -2.12
C TRP A 83 7.82 14.32 -1.09
N SER A 84 8.02 13.01 -1.24
CA SER A 84 8.99 12.24 -0.46
C SER A 84 9.54 11.07 -1.28
N ILE A 85 10.59 10.42 -0.78
CA ILE A 85 11.13 9.16 -1.27
C ILE A 85 10.86 8.08 -0.22
N ILE A 86 10.34 6.94 -0.66
CA ILE A 86 10.23 5.74 0.17
C ILE A 86 11.25 4.69 -0.25
N ARG A 87 11.70 3.89 0.73
CA ARG A 87 12.52 2.69 0.53
C ARG A 87 11.84 1.54 1.25
N VAL A 88 11.75 0.40 0.58
CA VAL A 88 11.10 -0.80 1.13
C VAL A 88 12.06 -1.97 1.03
N SER A 89 12.07 -2.82 2.04
CA SER A 89 12.72 -4.12 1.95
C SER A 89 12.01 -5.17 2.79
N GLY A 90 12.22 -6.44 2.48
CA GLY A 90 11.69 -7.56 3.24
C GLY A 90 12.00 -8.88 2.57
N THR A 91 11.65 -9.98 3.22
CA THR A 91 11.83 -11.35 2.72
C THR A 91 10.47 -12.01 2.53
N HIS A 92 10.25 -12.65 1.38
CA HIS A 92 8.99 -13.36 1.11
C HIS A 92 8.94 -14.66 1.93
N LEU A 93 8.23 -14.64 3.06
CA LEU A 93 8.20 -15.71 4.07
C LEU A 93 6.81 -16.32 4.28
N ALA A 94 5.76 -15.73 3.72
CA ALA A 94 4.42 -16.30 3.67
C ALA A 94 3.80 -16.12 2.27
N PRO A 95 2.80 -16.93 1.86
CA PRO A 95 2.25 -16.87 0.51
C PRO A 95 1.77 -15.47 0.11
N GLN A 96 1.98 -15.10 -1.15
CA GLN A 96 1.63 -13.77 -1.69
C GLN A 96 0.29 -13.79 -2.42
N SER A 97 -0.67 -13.01 -1.91
CA SER A 97 -1.96 -12.79 -2.56
C SER A 97 -1.78 -12.02 -3.87
N LEU A 98 -2.52 -12.43 -4.90
CA LEU A 98 -2.69 -11.69 -6.16
C LEU A 98 -3.98 -10.88 -6.18
N GLY A 99 -4.71 -10.82 -5.06
CA GLY A 99 -5.97 -10.08 -4.92
C GLY A 99 -7.15 -10.61 -5.73
N SER A 100 -7.00 -11.80 -6.33
CA SER A 100 -7.97 -12.39 -7.27
C SER A 100 -8.25 -13.85 -6.93
N VAL A 101 -9.09 -14.51 -7.75
CA VAL A 101 -9.36 -15.96 -7.67
C VAL A 101 -8.13 -16.84 -7.96
N LEU A 102 -7.02 -16.24 -8.40
CA LEU A 102 -5.79 -16.98 -8.64
C LEU A 102 -5.19 -17.45 -7.30
N PRO A 103 -4.60 -18.66 -7.28
CA PRO A 103 -3.92 -19.15 -6.09
C PRO A 103 -2.80 -18.20 -5.67
N ALA A 104 -2.60 -18.07 -4.36
CA ALA A 104 -1.49 -17.31 -3.82
C ALA A 104 -0.15 -17.89 -4.29
N ILE A 105 0.83 -17.00 -4.52
CA ILE A 105 2.17 -17.40 -4.92
C ILE A 105 2.87 -18.04 -3.71
N PRO A 106 3.40 -19.26 -3.83
CA PRO A 106 4.11 -19.91 -2.72
C PRO A 106 5.35 -19.14 -2.27
N VAL A 107 5.73 -19.35 -1.02
CA VAL A 107 6.92 -18.74 -0.40
C VAL A 107 8.18 -19.04 -1.22
N THR A 108 8.95 -17.99 -1.53
CA THR A 108 10.20 -18.11 -2.30
C THR A 108 11.46 -17.82 -1.50
N ARG A 109 11.35 -17.18 -0.32
CA ARG A 109 12.48 -16.68 0.49
C ARG A 109 13.35 -15.65 -0.22
N ASN A 110 12.90 -15.11 -1.35
CA ASN A 110 13.61 -14.04 -2.03
C ASN A 110 13.43 -12.72 -1.28
N ARG A 111 14.44 -11.85 -1.40
CA ARG A 111 14.40 -10.49 -0.86
C ARG A 111 13.68 -9.56 -1.82
N LEU A 112 12.78 -8.73 -1.30
CA LEU A 112 12.28 -7.52 -1.96
C LEU A 112 13.21 -6.36 -1.61
N GLN A 113 13.75 -5.69 -2.62
CA GLN A 113 14.50 -4.46 -2.45
C GLN A 113 14.44 -3.63 -3.75
N PRO A 114 13.33 -2.93 -4.03
CA PRO A 114 13.29 -2.02 -5.16
C PRO A 114 14.22 -0.83 -4.95
N GLY A 115 14.53 -0.14 -6.04
CA GLY A 115 15.16 1.18 -5.97
C GLY A 115 14.28 2.20 -5.24
N PRO A 116 14.81 3.39 -4.91
CA PRO A 116 14.07 4.42 -4.20
C PRO A 116 12.83 4.84 -4.99
N GLN A 117 11.68 4.96 -4.33
CA GLN A 117 10.42 5.29 -5.00
C GLN A 117 9.96 6.69 -4.60
N ALA A 118 9.75 7.56 -5.59
CA ALA A 118 9.12 8.85 -5.37
C ALA A 118 7.62 8.68 -5.12
N VAL A 119 7.12 9.40 -4.12
CA VAL A 119 5.71 9.48 -3.77
C VAL A 119 5.31 10.93 -3.59
N SER A 120 4.04 11.23 -3.85
CA SER A 120 3.47 12.53 -3.48
C SER A 120 2.09 12.41 -2.87
N VAL A 121 1.80 13.27 -1.91
CA VAL A 121 0.47 13.43 -1.30
C VAL A 121 -0.02 14.82 -1.63
N THR A 122 -1.25 14.94 -2.13
CA THR A 122 -1.91 16.23 -2.33
C THR A 122 -3.18 16.31 -1.50
N PHE A 123 -3.37 17.43 -0.82
CA PHE A 123 -4.47 17.66 0.11
C PHE A 123 -5.65 18.40 -0.52
N ASP A 124 -6.83 18.20 0.06
CA ASP A 124 -7.99 19.07 -0.13
C ASP A 124 -7.99 20.22 0.91
N ALA A 125 -9.04 21.05 0.87
CA ALA A 125 -9.23 22.15 1.82
C ALA A 125 -9.45 21.69 3.27
N LYS A 126 -9.79 20.42 3.49
CA LYS A 126 -10.04 19.82 4.82
C LYS A 126 -8.84 19.02 5.34
N ASN A 127 -7.68 19.13 4.70
CA ASN A 127 -6.47 18.36 5.02
C ASN A 127 -6.64 16.84 4.89
N LYS A 128 -7.58 16.38 4.04
CA LYS A 128 -7.67 15.00 3.59
C LYS A 128 -6.87 14.80 2.32
N VAL A 129 -6.30 13.61 2.15
CA VAL A 129 -5.53 13.24 0.96
C VAL A 129 -6.49 13.09 -0.21
N ARG A 130 -6.41 13.97 -1.22
CA ARG A 130 -7.20 13.88 -2.46
C ARG A 130 -6.45 13.21 -3.60
N LEU A 131 -5.13 13.21 -3.56
CA LEU A 131 -4.30 12.54 -4.56
C LEU A 131 -3.10 11.88 -3.88
N TYR A 132 -2.87 10.61 -4.19
CA TYR A 132 -1.63 9.92 -3.89
C TYR A 132 -0.96 9.46 -5.18
N THR A 133 0.34 9.72 -5.31
CA THR A 133 1.15 9.17 -6.39
C THR A 133 2.22 8.26 -5.81
N GLY A 134 2.49 7.12 -6.43
CA GLY A 134 3.47 6.16 -5.94
C GLY A 134 3.88 5.13 -6.99
N GLY A 135 4.93 4.37 -6.71
CA GLY A 135 5.46 3.37 -7.66
C GLY A 135 6.44 3.92 -8.70
N TYR A 136 6.85 5.19 -8.59
CA TYR A 136 7.82 5.80 -9.50
C TYR A 136 9.24 5.59 -9.00
N VAL A 137 10.02 4.71 -9.64
CA VAL A 137 11.40 4.46 -9.23
C VAL A 137 12.32 5.60 -9.68
N ALA A 138 12.98 6.24 -8.72
CA ALA A 138 13.89 7.37 -8.94
C ALA A 138 15.25 6.94 -9.49
N ASP A 139 15.76 5.78 -9.08
CA ASP A 139 16.97 5.17 -9.67
C ASP A 139 16.75 3.68 -9.95
N ARG A 140 16.64 3.35 -11.24
CA ARG A 140 16.41 1.97 -11.71
C ARG A 140 17.63 1.05 -11.57
N ARG A 141 18.81 1.60 -11.30
CA ARG A 141 20.06 0.86 -11.13
C ARG A 141 20.24 0.33 -9.71
N GLU A 142 19.49 0.89 -8.77
CA GLU A 142 19.48 0.45 -7.38
C GLU A 142 18.43 -0.64 -7.15
N GLY A 143 18.75 -1.58 -6.25
CA GLY A 143 17.84 -2.65 -5.87
C GLY A 143 17.85 -3.85 -6.83
N ASN A 144 16.88 -4.75 -6.65
CA ASN A 144 16.82 -6.03 -7.36
C ASN A 144 15.58 -6.19 -8.26
N THR A 145 14.83 -5.11 -8.48
CA THR A 145 13.54 -5.14 -9.19
C THR A 145 13.62 -4.55 -10.60
N GLY A 146 14.81 -4.15 -11.06
CA GLY A 146 15.05 -3.70 -12.44
C GLY A 146 14.26 -2.45 -12.83
N GLY A 147 14.05 -1.53 -11.88
CA GLY A 147 13.27 -0.31 -12.10
C GLY A 147 11.76 -0.46 -11.91
N LEU A 148 11.27 -1.64 -11.52
CA LEU A 148 9.86 -1.81 -11.16
C LEU A 148 9.60 -1.34 -9.72
N GLY A 149 8.51 -0.60 -9.54
CA GLY A 149 7.99 -0.14 -8.24
C GLY A 149 6.67 -0.82 -7.85
N ALA A 150 6.12 -0.41 -6.70
CA ALA A 150 4.83 -0.86 -6.16
C ALA A 150 4.69 -2.41 -6.18
N PHE A 151 3.53 -2.94 -6.57
CA PHE A 151 3.29 -4.38 -6.58
C PHE A 151 4.08 -5.14 -7.66
N PHE A 152 4.42 -4.50 -8.77
CA PHE A 152 5.27 -5.13 -9.80
C PHE A 152 6.69 -5.41 -9.30
N ALA A 153 7.21 -4.57 -8.39
CA ALA A 153 8.44 -4.83 -7.67
C ALA A 153 8.36 -6.14 -6.85
N VAL A 154 7.22 -6.37 -6.18
CA VAL A 154 6.95 -7.57 -5.39
C VAL A 154 6.96 -8.80 -6.29
N LEU A 155 6.18 -8.78 -7.38
CA LEU A 155 6.12 -9.88 -8.35
C LEU A 155 7.51 -10.22 -8.90
N LYS A 156 8.27 -9.20 -9.30
CA LYS A 156 9.64 -9.38 -9.79
C LYS A 156 10.56 -10.01 -8.75
N ALA A 157 10.53 -9.51 -7.51
CA ALA A 157 11.38 -10.01 -6.42
C ALA A 157 11.09 -11.48 -6.10
N ILE A 158 9.83 -11.91 -6.15
CA ILE A 158 9.43 -13.29 -5.86
C ILE A 158 9.48 -14.20 -7.09
N ASN A 159 10.14 -13.79 -8.18
CA ASN A 159 10.25 -14.52 -9.44
C ASN A 159 8.90 -14.86 -10.10
N PHE A 160 7.86 -14.07 -9.84
CA PHE A 160 6.60 -14.17 -10.57
C PHE A 160 6.71 -13.42 -11.91
N PRO A 161 6.22 -13.99 -13.03
CA PRO A 161 6.26 -13.32 -14.32
C PRO A 161 5.57 -11.95 -14.29
N VAL A 162 6.29 -10.92 -14.67
CA VAL A 162 5.73 -9.58 -14.89
C VAL A 162 5.57 -9.39 -16.41
N PRO A 163 4.34 -9.20 -16.91
CA PRO A 163 4.12 -8.98 -18.33
C PRO A 163 4.80 -7.67 -18.78
N PRO A 164 5.37 -7.60 -19.99
CA PRO A 164 5.83 -6.34 -20.56
C PRO A 164 4.64 -5.37 -20.71
N PRO A 165 4.88 -4.05 -20.74
CA PRO A 165 3.82 -3.03 -20.73
C PRO A 165 2.74 -3.23 -21.81
N GLU A 166 3.15 -3.61 -23.04
CA GLU A 166 2.23 -3.81 -24.17
C GLU A 166 1.31 -5.01 -23.93
N ALA A 167 1.86 -6.12 -23.41
CA ALA A 167 1.09 -7.30 -23.07
C ALA A 167 0.15 -7.02 -21.88
N PHE A 168 0.62 -6.29 -20.87
CA PHE A 168 -0.19 -5.90 -19.72
C PHE A 168 -1.43 -5.08 -20.14
N ALA A 169 -1.26 -4.17 -21.09
CA ALA A 169 -2.35 -3.35 -21.62
C ALA A 169 -3.50 -4.18 -22.22
N LEU A 170 -3.18 -5.33 -22.83
CA LEU A 170 -4.16 -6.26 -23.39
C LEU A 170 -4.71 -7.23 -22.33
N ILE A 171 -3.82 -7.81 -21.52
CA ILE A 171 -4.18 -8.81 -20.50
C ILE A 171 -5.17 -8.24 -19.49
N ARG A 172 -5.07 -6.95 -19.14
CA ARG A 172 -5.94 -6.33 -18.13
C ARG A 172 -7.40 -6.20 -18.58
N ILE A 173 -7.68 -6.08 -19.89
CA ILE A 173 -9.03 -5.78 -20.42
C ILE A 173 -10.10 -6.74 -19.88
N PRO A 174 -9.96 -8.08 -20.00
CA PRO A 174 -10.96 -9.00 -19.47
C PRO A 174 -11.13 -8.88 -17.95
N PHE A 175 -10.05 -8.63 -17.18
CA PHE A 175 -10.13 -8.49 -15.72
C PHE A 175 -10.93 -7.25 -15.29
N GLU A 176 -10.98 -6.20 -16.10
CA GLU A 176 -11.81 -5.02 -15.79
C GLU A 176 -13.31 -5.36 -15.76
N ALA A 177 -13.75 -6.38 -16.51
CA ALA A 177 -15.13 -6.85 -16.55
C ALA A 177 -15.48 -7.90 -15.48
N VAL A 178 -14.48 -8.40 -14.74
CA VAL A 178 -14.69 -9.44 -13.71
C VAL A 178 -14.95 -8.80 -12.35
N LYS A 179 -15.88 -9.35 -11.57
CA LYS A 179 -16.17 -8.86 -10.22
C LYS A 179 -15.13 -9.36 -9.22
N ASP A 180 -14.84 -8.54 -8.20
CA ASP A 180 -13.95 -8.86 -7.07
C ASP A 180 -12.52 -9.25 -7.48
N VAL A 181 -11.98 -8.56 -8.49
CA VAL A 181 -10.58 -8.68 -8.91
C VAL A 181 -9.92 -7.31 -8.99
N PRO A 182 -8.59 -7.22 -8.80
CA PRO A 182 -7.85 -5.96 -8.81
C PRO A 182 -8.05 -5.22 -10.13
N LYS A 183 -8.27 -3.91 -10.04
CA LYS A 183 -8.48 -3.03 -11.21
C LYS A 183 -7.20 -2.29 -11.55
N SER A 184 -6.91 -2.19 -12.84
CA SER A 184 -5.75 -1.41 -13.30
C SER A 184 -6.07 0.08 -13.40
N SER A 185 -7.34 0.42 -13.63
CA SER A 185 -7.86 1.79 -13.63
C SER A 185 -9.35 1.79 -13.30
N SER A 186 -9.84 2.86 -12.67
CA SER A 186 -11.27 3.10 -12.44
C SER A 186 -11.98 3.47 -13.74
N HIS A 187 -13.28 3.18 -13.78
CA HIS A 187 -14.12 3.65 -14.86
C HIS A 187 -14.19 5.19 -14.88
N ALA A 188 -14.17 5.78 -16.08
CA ALA A 188 -14.15 7.23 -16.27
C ALA A 188 -15.32 7.94 -15.56
N ASP A 189 -16.51 7.33 -15.56
CA ASP A 189 -17.69 7.89 -14.89
C ASP A 189 -17.62 7.88 -13.36
N ASP A 190 -16.70 7.09 -12.78
CA ASP A 190 -16.50 6.97 -11.34
C ASP A 190 -15.30 7.79 -10.83
N LEU A 191 -14.66 8.54 -11.73
CA LEU A 191 -13.53 9.42 -11.41
C LEU A 191 -13.98 10.89 -11.23
N PRO A 192 -13.29 11.65 -10.35
CA PRO A 192 -13.53 13.08 -10.24
C PRO A 192 -13.10 13.83 -11.50
N GLY A 193 -13.75 14.96 -11.76
CA GLY A 193 -13.80 15.67 -13.05
C GLY A 193 -12.51 15.64 -13.88
N LYS A 194 -11.40 16.16 -13.34
CA LYS A 194 -10.14 16.28 -14.10
C LYS A 194 -9.47 14.95 -14.47
N TYR A 195 -9.87 13.83 -13.85
CA TYR A 195 -9.31 12.51 -14.12
C TYR A 195 -10.20 11.65 -15.00
N LYS A 196 -11.43 12.09 -15.32
CA LYS A 196 -12.35 11.31 -16.17
C LYS A 196 -11.74 10.91 -17.51
N ALA A 197 -11.00 11.83 -18.14
CA ALA A 197 -10.32 11.60 -19.41
C ALA A 197 -9.20 10.53 -19.33
N LEU A 198 -8.73 10.17 -18.13
CA LEU A 198 -7.71 9.16 -17.91
C LEU A 198 -8.30 7.79 -17.50
N GLY A 199 -9.59 7.75 -17.14
CA GLY A 199 -10.25 6.51 -16.75
C GLY A 199 -10.59 5.62 -17.95
N ARG A 200 -10.82 4.34 -17.68
CA ARG A 200 -11.30 3.41 -18.71
C ARG A 200 -12.78 3.64 -19.02
N THR A 201 -13.19 3.34 -20.25
CA THR A 201 -14.57 3.45 -20.74
C THR A 201 -15.26 2.09 -20.96
N TYR A 202 -14.63 1.01 -20.49
CA TYR A 202 -15.07 -0.37 -20.63
C TYR A 202 -14.93 -1.11 -19.30
N GLY A 203 -15.57 -2.28 -19.16
CA GLY A 203 -15.55 -3.09 -17.93
C GLY A 203 -16.54 -2.57 -16.87
N LEU A 204 -16.51 -3.16 -15.67
CA LEU A 204 -17.48 -2.85 -14.61
C LEU A 204 -17.23 -1.46 -14.00
N ARG A 205 -18.30 -0.74 -13.63
CA ARG A 205 -18.17 0.46 -12.80
C ARG A 205 -17.79 0.09 -11.37
N THR A 206 -17.22 1.02 -10.61
CA THR A 206 -16.71 0.78 -9.24
C THR A 206 -17.75 0.14 -8.32
N ALA A 207 -19.02 0.54 -8.40
CA ALA A 207 -20.09 -0.02 -7.57
C ALA A 207 -20.40 -1.50 -7.92
N GLU A 208 -20.23 -1.89 -9.17
CA GLU A 208 -20.52 -3.23 -9.70
C GLU A 208 -19.31 -4.16 -9.54
N ALA A 209 -18.11 -3.59 -9.68
CA ALA A 209 -16.81 -4.25 -9.63
C ALA A 209 -16.55 -4.94 -8.29
N TRP A 210 -17.15 -4.47 -7.20
CA TRP A 210 -16.87 -4.94 -5.84
C TRP A 210 -18.14 -5.32 -5.10
N SER A 211 -18.19 -6.54 -4.58
CA SER A 211 -19.27 -7.01 -3.69
C SER A 211 -19.15 -6.47 -2.27
N TYR A 212 -17.98 -5.93 -1.91
CA TYR A 212 -17.70 -5.35 -0.61
C TYR A 212 -16.94 -4.02 -0.72
N ASP A 213 -16.85 -3.32 0.40
CA ASP A 213 -15.87 -2.26 0.61
C ASP A 213 -14.99 -2.70 1.79
N ARG A 214 -13.76 -3.14 1.46
CA ARG A 214 -12.85 -3.78 2.42
C ARG A 214 -12.52 -2.88 3.60
N PHE A 215 -12.64 -1.56 3.42
CA PHE A 215 -12.29 -0.56 4.42
C PHE A 215 -13.38 0.49 4.61
N SER A 216 -14.65 0.19 4.27
CA SER A 216 -15.74 1.05 4.73
C SER A 216 -15.80 0.99 6.26
N THR A 217 -15.76 2.14 6.91
CA THR A 217 -16.05 2.26 8.33
C THR A 217 -17.53 1.99 8.56
N SER A 218 -17.90 0.72 8.65
CA SER A 218 -19.02 0.26 9.45
C SER A 218 -18.45 -0.65 10.53
N PRO A 219 -18.77 -0.44 11.82
CA PRO A 219 -18.21 -1.24 12.89
C PRO A 219 -18.71 -2.68 12.72
N LYS A 220 -17.85 -3.58 12.23
CA LYS A 220 -18.02 -4.99 12.50
C LYS A 220 -17.82 -5.13 14.01
N ALA A 221 -18.91 -5.43 14.72
CA ALA A 221 -18.86 -5.76 16.14
C ALA A 221 -17.67 -6.69 16.37
N ALA A 222 -16.75 -6.26 17.23
CA ALA A 222 -15.63 -7.10 17.64
C ALA A 222 -16.20 -8.46 18.09
N PRO A 223 -15.61 -9.58 17.68
CA PRO A 223 -15.98 -10.86 18.25
C PRO A 223 -15.87 -10.75 19.77
N LYS A 224 -16.96 -11.05 20.48
CA LYS A 224 -16.99 -11.05 21.95
C LYS A 224 -15.81 -11.89 22.44
N GLN A 225 -14.80 -11.24 23.00
CA GLN A 225 -13.81 -11.92 23.81
C GLN A 225 -14.58 -12.48 25.00
N THR A 226 -14.79 -13.79 25.01
CA THR A 226 -15.21 -14.51 26.19
C THR A 226 -14.12 -14.34 27.23
N ALA A 227 -14.42 -13.56 28.26
CA ALA A 227 -13.57 -13.42 29.43
C ALA A 227 -13.37 -14.80 30.06
N SER A 228 -12.16 -15.36 29.95
CA SER A 228 -11.73 -16.41 30.86
C SER A 228 -11.25 -15.74 32.14
N THR A 229 -12.12 -15.72 33.14
CA THR A 229 -11.75 -15.50 34.54
C THR A 229 -10.78 -16.61 34.98
N GLY A 230 -9.59 -16.22 35.42
CA GLY A 230 -8.55 -17.15 35.88
C GLY A 230 -7.47 -16.45 36.71
N THR A 231 -7.88 -16.00 37.89
CA THR A 231 -7.14 -15.90 39.16
C THR A 231 -5.64 -15.59 39.16
N ALA A 232 -5.31 -14.39 39.66
CA ALA A 232 -3.99 -14.04 40.16
C ALA A 232 -3.75 -14.66 41.55
N ALA A 233 -2.58 -15.26 41.77
CA ALA A 233 -1.96 -15.35 43.10
C ALA A 233 -0.43 -15.58 42.99
N ALA A 234 0.29 -14.55 43.44
CA ALA A 234 1.56 -14.57 44.18
C ALA A 234 2.74 -15.45 43.72
N MET A 235 3.90 -14.84 43.46
CA MET A 235 4.98 -14.77 44.45
C MET A 235 6.15 -13.90 43.97
N GLN A 236 6.54 -12.93 44.79
CA GLN A 236 7.83 -12.24 44.74
C GLN A 236 8.95 -13.19 45.18
N ALA A 237 10.06 -13.26 44.44
CA ALA A 237 11.38 -13.53 45.00
C ALA A 237 12.54 -13.12 44.05
N ARG A 238 13.24 -12.06 44.46
CA ARG A 238 14.71 -11.88 44.52
C ARG A 238 15.61 -12.22 43.31
N SER A 239 16.17 -11.15 42.74
CA SER A 239 17.60 -10.82 42.58
C SER A 239 18.63 -11.92 42.30
N ALA A 240 19.34 -11.83 41.16
CA ALA A 240 20.81 -11.73 41.05
C ALA A 240 21.28 -11.65 39.57
N PRO A 241 22.41 -10.98 39.27
CA PRO A 241 22.92 -10.79 37.91
C PRO A 241 23.78 -11.96 37.44
N THR A 242 23.58 -12.39 36.19
CA THR A 242 24.36 -13.46 35.56
C THR A 242 25.65 -12.90 34.96
N THR A 243 26.79 -13.25 35.58
CA THR A 243 28.14 -13.06 35.05
C THR A 243 28.41 -14.06 33.92
N ALA A 244 28.99 -13.56 32.83
CA ALA A 244 29.49 -14.36 31.72
C ALA A 244 30.82 -15.06 32.08
N PRO A 245 31.07 -16.31 31.65
CA PRO A 245 32.39 -16.92 31.79
C PRO A 245 33.30 -16.58 30.59
N GLN A 246 34.52 -16.14 30.90
CA GLN A 246 35.62 -16.09 29.94
C GLN A 246 36.14 -17.51 29.61
N PRO A 247 36.69 -17.72 28.40
CA PRO A 247 37.31 -18.99 28.01
C PRO A 247 38.76 -19.06 28.49
N MET A 248 39.30 -20.27 28.67
CA MET A 248 40.72 -20.68 28.58
C MET A 248 40.81 -22.19 28.85
N PRO A 249 41.90 -22.89 28.46
CA PRO A 249 43.10 -22.42 27.76
C PRO A 249 43.14 -22.78 26.26
#